data_AF-A0AAI8ET68-F1
#
_entry.id   AF-A0AAI8ET68-F1
#
_cell.length_a   1.000
_cell.length_b   1.000
_cell.length_c   1.000
_cell.angle_alpha   90.00
_cell.angle_beta   90.00
_cell.angle_gamma   90.00
#
_symmetry.space_group_name_H-M   'P 1'
#
loop_
_entity.id
_entity.type
_entity.pdbx_description
1 polymer ?
#
loop_
_entity_poly.entity_id
_entity_poly.type
_entity_poly.pdbx_seq_one_letter_code
_entity_poly.pdbx_strand_id
1 'polypeptide(L)' 'MRKSPKFSPEVVERSVRMVLESQGQYESQWAAIESIASKIGCTSETLRRWVR' A
#
# COMPACT_ATOMS: atom_id res chain seq x y z
N MET A 1 -21.48 14.97 -7.41
CA MET A 1 -21.22 14.23 -6.16
C MET A 1 -19.71 13.99 -6.03
N ARG A 2 -19.04 14.58 -5.05
CA ARG A 2 -17.65 14.23 -4.73
C ARG A 2 -17.68 12.86 -4.05
N LYS A 3 -17.22 11.80 -4.71
CA LYS A 3 -16.99 10.52 -4.03
C LYS A 3 -15.94 10.79 -2.95
N SER A 4 -16.29 10.60 -1.68
CA SER A 4 -15.30 10.63 -0.61
C SER A 4 -14.19 9.63 -0.97
N PRO A 5 -12.91 10.00 -0.82
CA PRO A 5 -11.83 9.07 -1.06
C PRO A 5 -12.02 7.87 -0.13
N LYS A 6 -11.98 6.65 -0.70
CA LYS A 6 -12.17 5.39 0.06
C LYS A 6 -11.13 5.20 1.17
N PHE A 7 -9.99 5.88 1.06
CA PHE A 7 -8.89 5.83 2.01
C PHE A 7 -8.45 7.25 2.35
N SER A 8 -8.19 7.50 3.63
CA SER A 8 -7.60 8.76 4.09
C SER A 8 -6.16 8.90 3.61
N PRO A 9 -5.67 10.14 3.39
CA PRO A 9 -4.27 10.36 2.98
C PRO A 9 -3.27 9.73 3.96
N GLU A 10 -3.56 9.78 5.26
CA GLU A 10 -2.73 9.15 6.31
C GLU A 10 -2.58 7.64 6.10
N VAL A 11 -3.63 6.94 5.64
CA VAL A 11 -3.57 5.50 5.34
C VAL A 11 -2.68 5.26 4.13
N VAL A 12 -2.78 6.12 3.11
CA VAL A 12 -1.95 6.01 1.91
C VAL A 12 -0.48 6.20 2.26
N GLU A 13 -0.13 7.29 2.94
CA GLU A 13 1.24 7.60 3.34
C GLU A 13 1.85 6.52 4.24
N ARG A 14 1.07 6.03 5.22
CA ARG A 14 1.49 4.93 6.10
C ARG A 14 1.74 3.65 5.31
N SER A 15 0.87 3.32 4.36
CA SER A 15 0.99 2.09 3.56
C SER A 15 2.22 2.14 2.65
N VAL A 16 2.46 3.28 1.99
CA VAL A 16 3.64 3.48 1.13
C VAL A 16 4.92 3.39 1.97
N ARG A 17 4.97 4.07 3.12
CA ARG A 17 6.13 3.99 4.02
C ARG A 17 6.42 2.55 4.44
N MET A 18 5.38 1.82 4.83
CA MET A 18 5.54 0.43 5.26
C MET A 18 6.07 -0.48 4.13
N VAL A 19 5.67 -0.26 2.87
CA VAL A 19 6.20 -0.99 1.70
C VAL A 19 7.69 -0.68 1.53
N LEU A 20 8.08 0.59 1.62
CA LEU A 20 9.48 1.00 1.48
C LEU A 20 10.36 0.47 2.61
N GLU A 21 9.87 0.45 3.84
CA GLU A 21 10.60 -0.13 4.99
C GLU A 21 10.70 -1.66 4.89
N SER A 22 9.69 -2.30 4.32
CA SER A 22 9.64 -3.76 4.23
C SER A 22 10.30 -4.31 2.97
N GLN A 23 10.63 -3.49 1.96
CA GLN A 23 11.14 -3.95 0.67
C GLN A 23 12.40 -4.85 0.77
N GLY A 24 13.24 -4.64 1.79
CA GLY A 24 14.45 -5.46 2.03
C GLY A 24 14.20 -6.77 2.77
N GLN A 25 12.99 -7.00 3.29
CA GLN A 25 12.61 -8.21 4.02
C GLN A 25 11.88 -9.23 3.14
N TYR A 26 11.47 -8.83 1.92
CA TYR A 26 10.78 -9.68 0.97
C TYR A 26 11.65 -9.93 -0.27
N GLU A 27 11.42 -11.06 -0.94
CA GLU A 27 12.11 -11.43 -2.19
C GLU A 27 11.90 -10.44 -3.34
N SER A 28 10.85 -9.63 -3.26
CA SER A 28 10.45 -8.67 -4.27
C SER A 28 9.58 -7.57 -3.69
N GLN A 29 9.63 -6.37 -4.30
CA GLN A 29 8.73 -5.28 -3.95
C GLN A 29 7.26 -5.68 -4.08
N TRP A 30 6.93 -6.52 -5.07
CA TRP A 30 5.58 -7.05 -5.25
C TRP A 30 5.12 -7.89 -4.03
N ALA A 31 5.98 -8.76 -3.49
CA ALA A 31 5.66 -9.55 -2.30
C ALA A 31 5.44 -8.66 -1.05
N ALA A 32 6.23 -7.59 -0.90
CA ALA A 32 6.01 -6.59 0.15
C ALA A 32 4.65 -5.87 -0.03
N ILE A 33 4.29 -5.53 -1.26
CA ILE A 33 3.00 -4.89 -1.59
C ILE A 33 1.83 -5.84 -1.29
N GLU A 34 1.88 -7.11 -1.69
CA GLU A 34 0.80 -8.07 -1.41
C GLU A 34 0.58 -8.26 0.09
N SER A 35 1.66 -8.43 0.84
CA SER A 35 1.63 -8.59 2.29
C SER A 35 1.00 -7.38 2.99
N ILE A 36 1.40 -6.17 2.59
CA ILE A 36 0.88 -4.93 3.20
C ILE A 36 -0.53 -4.61 2.73
N ALA A 37 -0.87 -4.87 1.47
CA ALA A 37 -2.23 -4.68 0.97
C ALA A 37 -3.22 -5.55 1.74
N SER A 38 -2.86 -6.81 2.01
CA SER A 38 -3.62 -7.71 2.89
C SER A 38 -3.76 -7.16 4.32
N LYS A 39 -2.70 -6.57 4.88
CA LYS A 39 -2.71 -5.96 6.22
C LYS A 39 -3.62 -4.73 6.33
N ILE A 40 -3.72 -3.93 5.27
CA ILE A 40 -4.53 -2.70 5.23
C ILE A 40 -5.97 -2.97 4.79
N GLY A 41 -6.23 -4.12 4.14
CA GLY A 41 -7.53 -4.44 3.56
C GLY A 41 -7.78 -3.72 2.22
N CYS A 42 -6.71 -3.43 1.47
CA CYS A 42 -6.80 -2.89 0.12
C CYS A 42 -6.26 -3.89 -0.91
N THR A 43 -6.50 -3.67 -2.19
CA THR A 43 -5.92 -4.53 -3.24
C THR A 43 -4.46 -4.18 -3.46
N SER A 44 -3.64 -5.19 -3.79
CA SER A 44 -2.22 -5.01 -4.12
C SER A 44 -2.03 -4.02 -5.28
N GLU A 45 -2.93 -4.01 -6.26
CA GLU A 45 -2.94 -3.01 -7.35
C GLU A 45 -3.17 -1.57 -6.85
N THR A 46 -4.04 -1.39 -5.86
CA THR A 46 -4.30 -0.07 -5.26
C THR A 46 -3.04 0.43 -4.56
N LEU A 47 -2.43 -0.43 -3.74
CA LEU A 47 -1.22 -0.08 -3.01
C LEU A 47 -0.03 0.17 -3.96
N ARG A 48 0.12 -0.63 -5.02
CA ARG A 48 1.10 -0.39 -6.07
C ARG A 48 0.94 0.99 -6.72
N ARG A 49 -0.30 1.44 -6.92
CA ARG A 49 -0.57 2.76 -7.51
C ARG A 49 -0.14 3.91 -6.60
N TRP A 50 -0.11 3.71 -5.29
CA TRP A 50 0.37 4.70 -4.33
C TRP A 50 1.90 4.71 -4.19
N VAL A 51 2.55 3.57 -4.44
CA VAL A 51 4.01 3.43 -4.37
C VAL A 51 4.72 3.95 -5.64
N ARG A 52 3.99 4.04 -6.77
CA ARG A 52 4.51 4.61 -8.02
C ARG A 52 4.66 6.13 -7.96
#